data_AF-A0A506U594-F1
#
_entry.id   AF-A0A506U594-F1
#
_cell.length_a   1.000
_cell.length_b   1.000
_cell.length_c   1.000
_cell.angle_alpha   90.00
_cell.angle_beta   90.00
_cell.angle_gamma   90.00
#
_symmetry.space_group_name_H-M   'P 1'
#
loop_
_entity.id
_entity.type
_entity.pdbx_description
1 polymer ?
#
loop_
_entity_poly.entity_id
_entity_poly.type
_entity_poly.pdbx_seq_one_letter_code
_entity_poly.pdbx_strand_id
1 'polypeptide(L)'
;MLASFAPLTLSATPAAAASFDCHASGLSANEKTICDNLQLNDDDVKMATMYTMLKGLFAMGVSGDMADEQKAWLAKREACGTDVSCISEAYQERIDALQKLYDGIDKPI
;
A
#
# COMPACT_ATOMS: atom_id res chain seq x y z
N MET A 1 -23.97 -40.07 28.38
CA MET A 1 -23.79 -39.32 27.12
C MET A 1 -22.50 -38.51 27.26
N LEU A 2 -21.40 -38.98 26.67
CA LEU A 2 -20.12 -38.26 26.70
C LEU A 2 -20.09 -37.34 25.47
N ALA A 3 -20.12 -36.02 25.69
CA ALA A 3 -20.02 -35.04 24.61
C ALA A 3 -18.53 -34.86 24.24
N SER A 4 -18.14 -35.37 23.07
CA SER A 4 -16.83 -35.09 22.47
C SER A 4 -16.78 -33.64 22.01
N PHE A 5 -15.95 -32.82 22.63
CA PHE A 5 -15.61 -31.49 22.13
C PHE A 5 -14.54 -31.63 21.05
N ALA A 6 -14.92 -31.42 19.79
CA ALA A 6 -13.97 -31.30 18.68
C ALA A 6 -13.31 -29.90 18.73
N PRO A 7 -11.97 -29.80 18.71
CA PRO A 7 -11.30 -28.51 18.69
C PRO A 7 -11.51 -27.83 17.33
N LEU A 8 -12.09 -26.63 17.36
CA LEU A 8 -12.20 -25.76 16.19
C LEU A 8 -10.81 -25.15 15.92
N THR A 9 -10.10 -25.67 14.93
CA THR A 9 -8.84 -25.06 14.47
C THR A 9 -9.17 -23.81 13.67
N LEU A 10 -8.97 -22.64 14.28
CA LEU A 10 -9.07 -21.35 13.61
C LEU A 10 -7.81 -21.14 12.77
N SER A 11 -7.91 -21.40 11.46
CA SER A 11 -6.84 -21.07 10.52
C SER A 11 -6.75 -19.55 10.40
N ALA A 12 -5.77 -18.94 11.08
CA ALA A 12 -5.44 -17.54 10.86
C ALA A 12 -4.82 -17.41 9.47
N THR A 13 -5.61 -16.94 8.50
CA THR A 13 -5.05 -16.46 7.23
C THR A 13 -4.19 -15.23 7.56
N PRO A 14 -2.90 -15.19 7.17
CA PRO A 14 -2.12 -13.97 7.32
C PRO A 14 -2.90 -12.84 6.64
N ALA A 15 -3.06 -11.72 7.36
CA ALA A 15 -3.68 -10.54 6.80
C ALA A 15 -2.74 -10.00 5.72
N ALA A 16 -2.97 -10.39 4.47
CA ALA A 16 -2.30 -9.81 3.30
C ALA A 16 -3.01 -8.49 2.99
N ALA A 17 -2.73 -7.47 3.79
CA ALA A 17 -3.24 -6.14 3.51
C ALA A 17 -2.22 -5.46 2.59
N ALA A 18 -2.32 -5.70 1.28
CA ALA A 18 -1.94 -4.66 0.34
C ALA A 18 -3.14 -3.71 0.17
N SER A 19 -2.94 -2.57 -0.45
CA SER A 19 -3.99 -1.65 -0.89
C SER A 19 -4.86 -2.22 -2.02
N PHE A 20 -4.56 -3.43 -2.49
CA PHE A 20 -5.30 -4.21 -3.48
C PHE A 20 -5.46 -5.68 -3.05
N ASP A 21 -6.30 -6.43 -3.74
CA ASP A 21 -6.55 -7.84 -3.44
C ASP A 21 -5.40 -8.74 -3.91
N CYS A 22 -4.59 -9.21 -2.96
CA CYS A 22 -3.48 -10.13 -3.20
C CYS A 22 -3.87 -11.51 -3.76
N HIS A 23 -5.16 -11.85 -3.78
CA HIS A 23 -5.68 -13.08 -4.35
C HIS A 23 -6.34 -12.89 -5.72
N ALA A 24 -6.29 -11.68 -6.27
CA ALA A 24 -6.81 -11.41 -7.61
C ALA A 24 -6.04 -12.25 -8.66
N SER A 25 -6.77 -12.79 -9.63
CA SER A 25 -6.19 -13.64 -10.69
C SER A 25 -5.35 -12.88 -11.71
N GLY A 26 -5.48 -11.55 -11.76
CA GLY A 26 -4.85 -10.67 -12.75
C GLY A 26 -3.60 -9.93 -12.29
N LEU A 27 -3.03 -10.28 -11.13
CA LEU A 27 -1.88 -9.54 -10.59
C LEU A 27 -0.65 -9.62 -11.48
N SER A 28 0.03 -8.47 -11.62
CA SER A 28 1.33 -8.38 -12.26
C SER A 28 2.40 -9.13 -11.46
N ALA A 29 3.58 -9.32 -12.04
CA ALA A 29 4.71 -9.90 -11.31
C ALA A 29 5.18 -8.98 -10.17
N ASN A 30 5.10 -7.67 -10.37
CA ASN A 30 5.39 -6.66 -9.35
C ASN A 30 4.41 -6.75 -8.18
N GLU A 31 3.12 -6.80 -8.47
CA GLU A 31 2.07 -6.90 -7.46
C GLU A 31 2.15 -8.21 -6.66
N LYS A 32 2.46 -9.34 -7.32
CA LYS A 32 2.73 -10.61 -6.62
C LYS A 32 3.93 -10.50 -5.68
N THR A 33 5.01 -9.85 -6.13
CA THR A 33 6.19 -9.61 -5.30
C THR A 33 5.86 -8.76 -4.08
N ILE A 34 4.98 -7.77 -4.23
CA ILE A 34 4.48 -6.94 -3.12
C ILE A 34 3.66 -7.78 -2.13
N CYS A 35 2.78 -8.66 -2.63
CA CYS A 35 1.97 -9.53 -1.79
C CYS A 35 2.78 -10.60 -1.04
N ASP A 36 3.82 -11.13 -1.66
CA ASP A 36 4.65 -12.20 -1.10
C ASP A 36 5.74 -11.67 -0.14
N ASN A 37 5.92 -10.35 -0.05
CA ASN A 37 6.89 -9.71 0.82
C ASN A 37 6.19 -8.81 1.86
N LEU A 38 6.28 -9.21 3.14
CA LEU A 38 5.61 -8.50 4.23
C LEU A 38 5.96 -7.01 4.31
N GLN A 39 7.24 -6.65 4.14
CA GLN A 39 7.65 -5.25 4.21
C GLN A 39 7.06 -4.43 3.05
N LEU A 40 7.09 -4.97 1.82
CA LEU A 40 6.49 -4.29 0.67
C LEU A 40 4.96 -4.19 0.78
N ASN A 41 4.33 -5.20 1.39
CA ASN A 41 2.90 -5.21 1.68
C ASN A 41 2.51 -4.06 2.63
N ASP A 42 3.25 -3.93 3.73
CA ASP A 42 3.06 -2.84 4.71
C ASP A 42 3.33 -1.46 4.09
N ASP A 43 4.39 -1.35 3.28
CA ASP A 43 4.73 -0.11 2.58
C ASP A 43 3.63 0.30 1.58
N ASP A 44 3.01 -0.66 0.89
CA ASP A 44 1.89 -0.42 -0.03
C ASP A 44 0.66 0.14 0.71
N VAL A 45 0.29 -0.46 1.84
CA VAL A 45 -0.83 0.06 2.67
C VAL A 45 -0.52 1.44 3.21
N LYS A 46 0.69 1.66 3.73
CA LYS A 46 1.09 2.96 4.27
C LYS A 46 1.00 4.03 3.19
N MET A 47 1.59 3.77 2.02
CA MET A 47 1.59 4.69 0.88
C MET A 47 0.14 5.00 0.44
N ALA A 48 -0.69 3.98 0.24
CA ALA A 48 -2.06 4.15 -0.23
C ALA A 48 -2.94 4.89 0.77
N THR A 49 -2.75 4.62 2.07
CA THR A 49 -3.46 5.29 3.17
C THR A 49 -3.11 6.78 3.21
N MET A 50 -1.81 7.11 3.16
CA MET A 50 -1.34 8.50 3.13
C MET A 50 -1.87 9.24 1.91
N TYR A 51 -1.78 8.64 0.72
CA TYR A 51 -2.29 9.24 -0.51
C TYR A 51 -3.79 9.52 -0.42
N THR A 52 -4.59 8.54 0.02
CA THR A 52 -6.05 8.68 0.14
C THR A 52 -6.42 9.77 1.13
N MET A 53 -5.79 9.78 2.30
CA MET A 53 -6.01 10.80 3.32
C MET A 53 -5.67 12.20 2.80
N LEU A 54 -4.44 12.39 2.30
CA LEU A 54 -3.98 13.70 1.84
C LEU A 54 -4.81 14.21 0.67
N LYS A 55 -5.14 13.34 -0.30
CA LYS A 55 -5.97 13.71 -1.44
C LYS A 55 -7.35 14.24 -1.02
N GLY A 56 -7.91 13.71 0.06
CA GLY A 56 -9.18 14.16 0.64
C GLY A 56 -9.08 15.45 1.48
N LEU A 57 -7.88 15.80 1.95
CA LEU A 57 -7.62 17.03 2.71
C LEU A 57 -7.38 18.24 1.82
N PHE A 58 -6.73 18.05 0.66
CA PHE A 58 -6.42 19.13 -0.26
C PHE A 58 -7.54 19.43 -1.24
N ALA A 59 -7.72 20.71 -1.57
CA ALA A 59 -8.65 21.16 -2.59
C ALA A 59 -8.20 20.78 -4.02
N MET A 60 -9.08 21.05 -4.99
CA MET A 60 -8.75 20.97 -6.42
C MET A 60 -7.48 21.78 -6.76
N GLY A 61 -6.76 21.37 -7.82
CA GLY A 61 -5.39 21.82 -8.07
C GLY A 61 -4.42 20.83 -7.45
N VAL A 62 -4.07 21.02 -6.17
CA VAL A 62 -3.15 20.14 -5.44
C VAL A 62 -3.61 18.68 -5.45
N SER A 63 -4.89 18.42 -5.19
CA SER A 63 -5.46 17.06 -5.25
C SER A 63 -5.39 16.45 -6.66
N GLY A 64 -5.42 17.29 -7.70
CA GLY A 64 -5.23 16.90 -9.10
C GLY A 64 -3.78 16.53 -9.41
N ASP A 65 -2.85 17.42 -9.05
CA ASP A 65 -1.40 17.20 -9.21
C ASP A 65 -0.96 15.92 -8.49
N MET A 66 -1.43 15.72 -7.26
CA MET A 66 -1.19 14.49 -6.49
C MET A 66 -1.65 13.24 -7.24
N ALA A 67 -2.80 13.30 -7.93
CA ALA A 67 -3.34 12.16 -8.66
C ALA A 67 -2.50 11.83 -9.90
N ASP A 68 -1.98 12.84 -10.59
CA ASP A 68 -1.14 12.63 -11.76
C ASP A 68 0.26 12.13 -11.39
N GLU A 69 0.84 12.68 -10.32
CA GLU A 69 2.07 12.13 -9.74
C GLU A 69 1.91 10.69 -9.26
N GLN A 70 0.76 10.35 -8.65
CA GLN A 70 0.50 8.98 -8.19
C GLN A 70 0.48 7.99 -9.36
N LYS A 71 -0.14 8.36 -10.49
CA LYS A 71 -0.16 7.51 -11.70
C LYS A 71 1.25 7.32 -12.25
N ALA A 72 2.03 8.39 -12.34
CA ALA A 72 3.41 8.32 -12.81
C ALA A 72 4.27 7.44 -11.88
N TRP A 73 4.09 7.58 -10.57
CA TRP A 73 4.76 6.77 -9.57
C TRP A 73 4.36 5.29 -9.65
N LEU A 74 3.08 4.96 -9.87
CA LEU A 74 2.64 3.57 -10.07
C LEU A 74 3.35 2.92 -11.26
N ALA A 75 3.50 3.65 -12.38
CA ALA A 75 4.25 3.16 -13.54
C ALA A 75 5.75 2.96 -13.21
N LYS A 76 6.36 3.86 -12.43
CA LYS A 76 7.75 3.72 -11.95
C LYS A 76 7.92 2.49 -11.06
N ARG A 77 7.01 2.26 -10.11
CA ARG A 77 7.02 1.07 -9.24
C ARG A 77 6.87 -0.20 -10.05
N GLU A 78 5.91 -0.24 -10.97
CA GLU A 78 5.66 -1.40 -11.84
C GLU A 78 6.88 -1.76 -12.69
N ALA A 79 7.63 -0.76 -13.17
CA ALA A 79 8.84 -0.95 -13.96
C ALA A 79 9.98 -1.67 -13.20
N CYS A 80 9.93 -1.72 -11.86
CA CYS A 80 10.87 -2.53 -11.06
C CYS A 80 10.70 -4.05 -11.26
N GLY A 81 9.59 -4.51 -11.86
CA GLY A 81 9.33 -5.94 -12.01
C GLY A 81 9.29 -6.63 -10.65
N THR A 82 10.13 -7.63 -10.44
CA THR A 82 10.21 -8.40 -9.18
C THR A 82 11.39 -8.03 -8.29
N ASP A 83 12.09 -6.92 -8.57
CA ASP A 83 13.23 -6.48 -7.75
C ASP A 83 12.74 -5.84 -6.46
N VAL A 84 12.85 -6.56 -5.35
CA VAL A 84 12.40 -6.13 -4.01
C VAL A 84 13.08 -4.83 -3.57
N SER A 85 14.36 -4.63 -3.88
CA SER A 85 15.08 -3.41 -3.44
C SER A 85 14.59 -2.20 -4.24
N CYS A 86 14.45 -2.34 -5.56
CA CYS A 86 13.86 -1.30 -6.41
C CYS A 86 12.45 -0.91 -5.97
N ILE A 87 11.61 -1.91 -5.67
CA ILE A 87 10.23 -1.66 -5.21
C ILE A 87 10.23 -0.94 -3.85
N SER A 88 11.08 -1.37 -2.91
CA SER A 88 11.19 -0.74 -1.59
C SER A 88 11.64 0.72 -1.71
N GLU A 89 12.66 1.00 -2.52
CA GLU A 89 13.12 2.36 -2.80
C GLU A 89 12.01 3.22 -3.43
N ALA A 90 11.25 2.67 -4.38
CA ALA A 90 10.12 3.37 -4.99
C ALA A 90 9.03 3.72 -3.96
N TYR A 91 8.71 2.82 -3.02
CA TYR A 91 7.78 3.13 -1.93
C TYR A 91 8.31 4.20 -0.98
N GLN A 92 9.55 4.07 -0.53
CA GLN A 92 10.18 5.03 0.38
C GLN A 92 10.15 6.44 -0.21
N GLU A 93 10.54 6.59 -1.47
CA GLU A 93 10.53 7.89 -2.17
C GLU A 93 9.12 8.52 -2.17
N ARG A 94 8.09 7.73 -2.46
CA ARG A 94 6.71 8.25 -2.51
C ARG A 94 6.15 8.57 -1.14
N ILE A 95 6.40 7.69 -0.17
CA ILE A 95 6.00 7.90 1.22
C ILE A 95 6.64 9.18 1.76
N ASP A 96 7.93 9.40 1.49
CA ASP A 96 8.64 10.61 1.91
C ASP A 96 8.09 11.88 1.23
N ALA A 97 7.72 11.80 -0.06
CA ALA A 97 7.08 12.91 -0.75
C ALA A 97 5.72 13.27 -0.13
N LEU A 98 4.89 12.26 0.16
CA LEU A 98 3.60 12.43 0.83
C LEU A 98 3.77 12.92 2.28
N GLN A 99 4.79 12.44 2.99
CA GLN A 99 5.11 12.88 4.35
C GLN A 99 5.48 14.37 4.38
N LYS A 100 6.32 14.82 3.44
CA LYS A 100 6.65 16.25 3.30
C LYS A 100 5.41 17.11 3.05
N LEU A 101 4.47 16.62 2.24
CA LEU A 101 3.20 17.30 2.02
C LEU A 101 2.36 17.36 3.29
N TYR A 102 2.27 16.26 4.04
CA TYR A 102 1.57 16.20 5.33
C TYR A 102 2.18 17.15 6.37
N ASP A 103 3.51 17.25 6.41
CA ASP A 103 4.22 18.11 7.35
C ASP A 103 4.07 19.60 7.03
N GLY A 104 3.76 19.93 5.76
CA GLY A 104 3.42 21.29 5.34
C GLY A 104 2.00 21.74 5.68
N ILE A 105 1.14 20.85 6.20
CA ILE A 105 -0.21 21.21 6.65
C ILE A 105 -0.10 21.99 7.96
N ASP A 106 -0.75 23.15 8.03
CA ASP A 106 -0.94 23.87 9.30
C ASP A 106 -1.92 23.09 10.19
N LYS A 107 -1.40 22.50 11.27
CA LYS A 107 -2.15 21.60 12.16
C LYS A 107 -2.66 22.42 13.35
N PRO A 108 -3.98 22.53 13.56
CA PRO A 108 -4.48 23.11 14.80
C PRO A 108 -4.11 22.16 15.95
N ILE A 109 -3.16 22.60 16.78
CA ILE A 109 -2.74 21.91 18.01
C ILE A 109 -3.86 21.85 19.05
#